data_AF-A0A7Y6AAM0-F1
#
_entry.id   AF-A0A7Y6AAM0-F1
#
_cell.length_a   1.000
_cell.length_b   1.000
_cell.length_c   1.000
_cell.angle_alpha   90.00
_cell.angle_beta   90.00
_cell.angle_gamma   90.00
#
_symmetry.space_group_name_H-M   'P 1'
#
loop_
_entity.id
_entity.type
_entity.pdbx_description
1 polymer ?
#
loop_
_entity_poly.entity_id
_entity_poly.type
_entity_poly.pdbx_seq_one_letter_code
_entity_poly.pdbx_strand_id
1 'polypeptide(L)' 'MTLLDVLARVREFIALPGNDFAWSVWHDAAGALAEFDALAAEIRLGGRPPGMRLLFLPTGPLQELSISSGWAVE' A
#
# COMPACT_ATOMS: atom_id res chain seq x y z
N MET A 1 -4.16 6.91 -15.95
CA MET A 1 -3.89 6.31 -14.64
C MET A 1 -4.79 6.97 -13.61
N THR A 2 -5.69 6.20 -13.02
CA THR A 2 -6.60 6.61 -11.93
C THR A 2 -5.97 6.29 -10.57
N LEU A 3 -6.55 6.81 -9.49
CA LEU A 3 -6.15 6.42 -8.14
C LEU A 3 -6.35 4.90 -7.89
N LEU A 4 -7.40 4.31 -8.46
CA LEU A 4 -7.62 2.85 -8.38
C LEU A 4 -6.51 2.06 -9.09
N ASP A 5 -5.96 2.59 -10.19
CA ASP A 5 -4.82 1.96 -10.88
C ASP A 5 -3.56 1.97 -10.00
N VAL A 6 -3.35 3.07 -9.26
CA VAL A 6 -2.23 3.19 -8.30
C VAL A 6 -2.39 2.18 -7.16
N LEU A 7 -3.58 2.09 -6.57
CA LEU A 7 -3.84 1.12 -5.50
C LEU A 7 -3.70 -0.33 -5.98
N ALA A 8 -4.14 -0.62 -7.21
CA ALA A 8 -3.96 -1.95 -7.81
C ALA A 8 -2.48 -2.28 -8.00
N ARG A 9 -1.68 -1.35 -8.52
CA ARG A 9 -0.23 -1.54 -8.70
C ARG A 9 0.47 -1.78 -7.37
N VAL A 10 0.16 -0.98 -6.34
CA VAL A 10 0.75 -1.17 -5.01
C VAL A 10 0.37 -2.54 -4.43
N ARG A 11 -0.89 -2.95 -4.59
CA ARG A 11 -1.35 -4.27 -4.15
C ARG A 11 -0.56 -5.41 -4.82
N GLU A 12 -0.25 -5.29 -6.12
CA GLU A 12 0.61 -6.26 -6.82
C GLU A 12 1.98 -6.37 -6.17
N PHE A 13 2.62 -5.24 -5.83
CA PHE A 13 3.91 -5.24 -5.14
C PHE A 13 3.81 -5.86 -3.74
N ILE A 14 2.77 -5.54 -2.96
CA ILE A 14 2.54 -6.14 -1.63
C ILE A 14 2.35 -7.67 -1.73
N ALA A 15 1.74 -8.16 -2.81
CA ALA A 15 1.49 -9.58 -3.02
C ALA A 15 2.75 -10.37 -3.45
N LEU A 16 3.85 -9.70 -3.81
CA LEU A 16 5.10 -10.40 -4.11
C LEU A 16 5.67 -11.09 -2.86
N PRO A 17 6.21 -12.30 -3.00
CA PRO A 17 6.94 -12.93 -1.91
C PRO A 17 8.21 -12.13 -1.59
N GLY A 18 8.60 -12.10 -0.32
CA GLY A 18 9.86 -11.49 0.12
C GLY A 18 9.77 -10.03 0.53
N ASN A 19 8.58 -9.44 0.61
CA ASN A 19 8.39 -8.13 1.23
C ASN A 19 8.78 -8.16 2.72
N ASP A 20 9.48 -7.12 3.17
CA ASP A 20 9.95 -6.96 4.55
C ASP A 20 9.06 -6.00 5.33
N PHE A 21 8.38 -6.54 6.34
CA PHE A 21 7.45 -5.82 7.21
C PHE A 21 8.04 -5.46 8.58
N ALA A 22 9.32 -5.72 8.84
CA ALA A 22 9.94 -5.55 10.16
C ALA A 22 9.85 -4.13 10.73
N TRP A 23 9.81 -3.11 9.86
CA TRP A 23 9.69 -1.68 10.23
C TRP A 23 8.49 -1.01 9.58
N SER A 24 7.45 -1.80 9.29
CA SER A 24 6.21 -1.35 8.68
C SER A 24 5.11 -1.14 9.71
N VAL A 25 4.12 -0.30 9.39
CA VAL A 25 2.87 -0.20 10.17
C VAL A 25 2.03 -1.47 10.05
N TRP A 26 2.24 -2.26 9.01
CA TRP A 26 1.59 -3.56 8.80
C TRP A 26 2.45 -4.67 9.40
N HIS A 27 1.79 -5.61 10.09
CA HIS A 27 2.48 -6.80 10.62
C HIS A 27 2.95 -7.75 9.51
N ASP A 28 2.15 -7.87 8.45
CA ASP A 28 2.39 -8.79 7.34
C ASP A 28 1.70 -8.30 6.05
N ALA A 29 1.91 -9.06 4.98
CA ALA A 29 1.28 -8.78 3.69
C ALA A 29 -0.26 -8.86 3.76
N ALA A 30 -0.83 -9.73 4.59
CA ALA A 30 -2.28 -9.88 4.68
C ALA A 30 -2.93 -8.61 5.24
N GLY A 31 -2.34 -8.00 6.27
CA GLY A 31 -2.80 -6.72 6.83
C GLY A 31 -2.70 -5.58 5.82
N ALA A 32 -1.59 -5.49 5.10
CA ALA A 32 -1.41 -4.48 4.06
C ALA A 32 -2.40 -4.65 2.90
N LEU A 33 -2.57 -5.88 2.39
CA LEU A 33 -3.53 -6.18 1.33
C LEU A 33 -4.96 -5.85 1.75
N ALA A 34 -5.34 -6.18 3.00
CA ALA A 34 -6.67 -5.88 3.52
C ALA A 34 -6.95 -4.37 3.56
N GLU A 35 -5.97 -3.55 3.96
CA GLU A 35 -6.13 -2.10 3.95
C GLU A 35 -6.29 -1.57 2.52
N PHE A 36 -5.43 -1.98 1.58
CA PHE A 36 -5.52 -1.56 0.18
C PHE A 36 -6.81 -1.99 -0.51
N ASP A 37 -7.30 -3.20 -0.21
CA ASP A 37 -8.59 -3.70 -0.71
C ASP A 37 -9.77 -2.89 -0.14
N ALA A 38 -9.71 -2.50 1.13
CA ALA A 38 -10.72 -1.63 1.76
C ALA A 38 -10.73 -0.21 1.16
N LEU A 39 -9.56 0.40 0.95
CA LEU A 39 -9.44 1.72 0.30
C LEU A 39 -10.03 1.70 -1.11
N ALA A 40 -9.70 0.67 -1.89
CA ALA A 40 -10.22 0.53 -3.25
C ALA A 40 -11.73 0.31 -3.26
N ALA A 41 -12.27 -0.47 -2.32
CA ALA A 41 -13.71 -0.67 -2.18
C ALA A 41 -14.44 0.64 -1.86
N GLU A 42 -13.95 1.43 -0.91
CA GLU A 42 -14.56 2.71 -0.56
C GLU A 42 -14.53 3.71 -1.73
N ILE A 43 -13.42 3.81 -2.46
CA ILE A 43 -13.33 4.68 -3.66
C ILE A 43 -14.33 4.24 -4.73
N ARG A 44 -14.51 2.94 -4.96
CA ARG A 44 -15.49 2.43 -5.93
C ARG A 44 -16.93 2.80 -5.57
N LEU A 45 -17.22 2.97 -4.27
CA LEU A 45 -18.51 3.43 -3.76
C LEU A 45 -18.65 4.96 -3.78
N GLY A 46 -17.66 5.69 -4.31
CA GLY A 46 -17.64 7.16 -4.34
C GLY A 46 -17.17 7.82 -3.05
N GLY A 47 -16.64 7.03 -2.11
CA GLY A 47 -16.10 7.50 -0.84
C GLY A 47 -14.74 8.19 -0.98
N ARG A 48 -14.24 8.73 0.14
CA ARG A 48 -12.96 9.42 0.26
C ARG A 48 -12.24 8.90 1.50
N PRO A 49 -11.50 7.80 1.37
CA PRO A 49 -10.92 7.13 2.52
C PRO A 49 -10.08 8.06 3.37
N PRO A 50 -10.37 8.18 4.67
CA PRO A 50 -9.54 8.96 5.58
C PRO A 50 -8.14 8.33 5.65
N GLY A 51 -7.12 9.14 5.88
CA GLY A 51 -5.76 8.63 6.06
C GLY A 51 -5.04 8.18 4.80
N MET A 52 -5.70 8.10 3.63
CA MET A 52 -5.04 7.73 2.37
C MET A 52 -3.83 8.61 2.07
N ARG A 53 -3.90 9.92 2.34
CA ARG A 53 -2.76 10.82 2.16
C ARG A 53 -1.56 10.43 3.03
N LEU A 54 -1.78 9.86 4.22
CA LEU A 54 -0.72 9.44 5.14
C LEU A 54 0.07 8.27 4.58
N LEU A 55 -0.59 7.32 3.91
CA LEU A 55 0.06 6.17 3.27
C LEU A 55 1.13 6.58 2.26
N PHE A 56 0.89 7.68 1.54
CA PHE A 56 1.75 8.20 0.47
C PHE A 56 2.59 9.42 0.91
N LEU A 57 2.69 9.73 2.21
CA LEU A 57 3.61 10.78 2.67
C LEU A 57 5.07 10.37 2.42
N PRO A 58 5.97 11.35 2.25
CA PRO A 58 7.40 11.12 2.46
C PRO A 58 7.62 10.48 3.83
N THR A 59 8.47 9.44 3.86
CA THR A 59 8.69 8.55 5.01
C THR A 59 7.39 8.00 5.59
N GLY A 60 6.34 7.87 4.77
CA GLY A 60 5.08 7.26 5.15
C GLY A 60 5.13 5.73 5.02
N PRO A 61 4.06 5.05 5.47
CA PRO A 61 3.99 3.59 5.52
C PRO A 61 4.38 2.89 4.22
N LEU A 62 3.90 3.40 3.08
CA LEU A 62 4.19 2.78 1.79
C LEU A 62 5.66 2.95 1.39
N GLN A 63 6.26 4.11 1.70
CA GLN A 63 7.66 4.34 1.38
C GLN A 63 8.58 3.47 2.25
N GLU A 64 8.28 3.32 3.54
CA GLU A 64 9.05 2.46 4.45
C GLU A 64 8.99 0.99 4.02
N LEU A 65 7.80 0.50 3.67
CA LEU A 65 7.64 -0.85 3.12
C LEU A 65 8.39 -1.01 1.79
N SER A 66 8.28 -0.02 0.89
CA SER A 66 8.94 -0.02 -0.41
C SER A 66 10.46 -0.10 -0.31
N ILE A 67 11.07 0.66 0.61
CA ILE A 67 12.51 0.66 0.82
C ILE A 67 12.96 -0.67 1.43
N SER A 68 12.27 -1.12 2.48
CA SER A 68 12.62 -2.37 3.18
C SER A 68 12.48 -3.59 2.26
N SER A 69 11.50 -3.55 1.35
CA SER A 69 11.21 -4.63 0.40
C SER A 69 11.96 -4.50 -0.93
N GLY A 70 12.82 -3.49 -1.10
CA GLY A 70 13.63 -3.33 -2.31
C GLY A 70 12.84 -2.99 -3.57
N TRP A 71 11.68 -2.34 -3.48
CA TRP A 71 10.92 -1.97 -4.70
C TRP A 71 11.60 -0.87 -5.53
N ALA A 72 12.59 -0.18 -4.97
CA ALA A 72 13.32 0.89 -5.63
C ALA A 72 14.39 0.40 -6.64
N VAL A 73 14.66 -0.91 -6.70
CA VAL A 73 15.53 -1.52 -7.71
C VAL A 73 14.69 -2.08 -8.86
N GLU A 74 14.20 -1.17 -9.71
CA GLU A 74 13.81 -1.45 -11.12
C GLU A 74 14.61 -0.54 -12.05
#